data_AF-A0AA97KVV6-F1
#
_entry.id   AF-A0AA97KVV6-F1
#
_cell.length_a   1.000
_cell.length_b   1.000
_cell.length_c   1.000
_cell.angle_alpha   90.00
_cell.angle_beta   90.00
_cell.angle_gamma   90.00
#
_symmetry.space_group_name_H-M   'P 1'
#
loop_
_entity.id
_entity.type
_entity.pdbx_description
1 polymer ?
#
loop_
_entity_poly.entity_id
_entity_poly.type
_entity_poly.pdbx_seq_one_letter_code
_entity_poly.pdbx_strand_id
1 'polypeptide(L)'
;MDELQTAEETAFIVDEVSNIIKEAIEGTIGGNAYLHSKVNQWTTSVVEQILSQLTKLGKPFKYVVTCVIMQKNGAGLHTASSCFWDNSADGTCTVRWENKTMYCIVSAFGLAI
;
A
#
# COMPACT_ATOMS: atom_id res chain seq x y z
N MET A 1 -30.60 2.83 -9.60
CA MET A 1 -29.55 1.93 -10.11
C MET A 1 -28.30 2.72 -10.48
N ASP A 2 -28.46 3.94 -11.03
CA ASP A 2 -27.34 4.84 -11.30
C ASP A 2 -26.59 5.36 -10.05
N GLU A 3 -27.28 5.71 -8.96
CA GLU A 3 -26.63 6.28 -7.76
C GLU A 3 -25.66 5.31 -7.03
N LEU A 4 -25.96 4.01 -7.06
CA LEU A 4 -25.08 2.97 -6.49
C LEU A 4 -23.80 2.81 -7.32
N GLN A 5 -23.92 2.95 -8.64
CA GLN A 5 -22.79 2.83 -9.56
C GLN A 5 -21.86 4.06 -9.46
N THR A 6 -22.41 5.26 -9.22
CA THR A 6 -21.62 6.48 -8.97
C THR A 6 -20.86 6.44 -7.63
N ALA A 7 -21.43 5.77 -6.62
CA ALA A 7 -20.80 5.61 -5.31
C ALA A 7 -19.59 4.67 -5.36
N GLU A 8 -19.66 3.56 -6.10
CA GLU A 8 -18.51 2.65 -6.29
C GLU A 8 -17.37 3.28 -7.09
N GLU A 9 -17.69 4.13 -8.06
CA GLU A 9 -16.70 4.88 -8.87
C GLU A 9 -15.91 5.89 -8.05
N THR A 10 -16.48 6.41 -6.97
CA THR A 10 -15.85 7.43 -6.11
C THR A 10 -15.33 6.87 -4.79
N ALA A 11 -15.60 5.60 -4.47
CA ALA A 11 -15.19 4.98 -3.21
C ALA A 11 -13.74 4.46 -3.20
N PHE A 12 -13.10 4.56 -2.04
CA PHE A 12 -11.84 3.87 -1.74
C PHE A 12 -12.11 2.39 -1.45
N ILE A 13 -11.91 1.53 -2.45
CA ILE A 13 -12.17 0.09 -2.33
C ILE A 13 -10.95 -0.62 -1.74
N VAL A 14 -11.01 -0.99 -0.46
CA VAL A 14 -9.88 -1.56 0.29
C VAL A 14 -9.33 -2.84 -0.35
N ASP A 15 -10.19 -3.70 -0.89
CA ASP A 15 -9.79 -4.96 -1.53
C ASP A 15 -9.04 -4.74 -2.84
N GLU A 16 -9.50 -3.80 -3.67
CA GLU A 16 -8.82 -3.37 -4.91
C GLU A 16 -7.43 -2.83 -4.60
N VAL A 17 -7.34 -1.91 -3.61
CA VAL A 17 -6.08 -1.34 -3.15
C VAL A 17 -5.17 -2.41 -2.54
N SER A 18 -5.72 -3.36 -1.77
CA SER A 18 -4.95 -4.47 -1.19
C SER A 18 -4.31 -5.34 -2.26
N ASN A 19 -5.02 -5.61 -3.35
CA ASN A 19 -4.50 -6.41 -4.46
C ASN A 19 -3.37 -5.69 -5.20
N ILE A 20 -3.55 -4.41 -5.50
CA ILE A 20 -2.50 -3.55 -6.08
C ILE A 20 -1.22 -3.59 -5.22
N ILE A 21 -1.37 -3.45 -3.91
CA ILE A 21 -0.23 -3.49 -2.98
C ILE A 21 0.45 -4.86 -3.00
N LYS A 22 -0.31 -5.96 -2.93
CA LYS A 22 0.23 -7.33 -2.95
C LYS A 22 1.00 -7.61 -4.23
N GLU A 23 0.44 -7.24 -5.39
CA GLU A 23 1.09 -7.43 -6.70
C GLU A 23 2.40 -6.63 -6.81
N ALA A 24 2.41 -5.37 -6.37
CA ALA A 24 3.61 -4.53 -6.39
C ALA A 24 4.72 -5.09 -5.48
N ILE A 25 4.36 -5.60 -4.29
CA ILE A 25 5.32 -6.24 -3.38
C ILE A 25 5.87 -7.52 -4.02
N GLU A 26 5.00 -8.41 -4.48
CA GLU A 26 5.41 -9.71 -5.03
C GLU A 26 6.27 -9.54 -6.29
N GLY A 27 5.89 -8.63 -7.18
CA GLY A 27 6.65 -8.32 -8.40
C GLY A 27 8.02 -7.70 -8.13
N THR A 28 8.21 -7.00 -7.01
CA THR A 28 9.47 -6.32 -6.70
C THR A 28 10.40 -7.19 -5.84
N ILE A 29 9.87 -7.82 -4.78
CA ILE A 29 10.66 -8.48 -3.75
C ILE A 29 10.28 -9.96 -3.50
N GLY A 30 9.26 -10.49 -4.16
CA GLY A 30 8.73 -11.84 -3.95
C GLY A 30 9.79 -12.95 -3.97
N GLY A 31 10.61 -12.95 -5.03
CA GLY A 31 11.70 -13.91 -5.23
C GLY A 31 13.05 -13.55 -4.60
N ASN A 32 13.15 -12.43 -3.87
CA ASN A 32 14.42 -11.91 -3.38
C ASN A 32 14.66 -12.24 -1.90
N ALA A 33 15.88 -12.66 -1.57
CA ALA A 33 16.36 -12.66 -0.18
C ALA A 33 16.80 -11.23 0.22
N TYR A 34 16.68 -10.90 1.51
CA TYR A 34 17.07 -9.60 2.04
C TYR A 34 18.52 -9.24 1.66
N LEU A 35 18.69 -8.07 1.07
CA LEU A 35 19.98 -7.50 0.76
C LEU A 35 19.96 -6.00 1.06
N HIS A 36 20.69 -5.58 2.10
CA HIS A 36 20.67 -4.22 2.63
C HIS A 36 20.88 -3.14 1.55
N SER A 37 21.82 -3.36 0.63
CA SER A 37 22.13 -2.41 -0.46
C SER A 37 20.98 -2.19 -1.44
N LYS A 38 20.03 -3.12 -1.54
CA LYS A 38 18.86 -3.01 -2.44
C LYS A 38 17.60 -2.47 -1.75
N VAL A 39 17.56 -2.43 -0.41
CA VAL A 39 16.35 -2.08 0.34
C VAL A 39 15.78 -0.73 -0.09
N ASN A 40 16.62 0.31 -0.20
CA ASN A 40 16.16 1.64 -0.61
C ASN A 40 15.52 1.61 -2.01
N GLN A 41 16.14 0.91 -2.96
CA GLN A 41 15.61 0.75 -4.31
C GLN A 41 14.28 -0.01 -4.30
N TRP A 42 14.17 -1.10 -3.53
CA TRP A 42 12.94 -1.86 -3.42
C TRP A 42 11.81 -1.06 -2.80
N THR A 43 12.08 -0.32 -1.72
CA THR A 43 11.09 0.55 -1.08
C THR A 43 10.56 1.59 -2.07
N THR A 44 11.45 2.28 -2.80
CA THR A 44 11.05 3.25 -3.83
C THR A 44 10.22 2.58 -4.92
N SER A 45 10.68 1.44 -5.45
CA SER A 45 10.00 0.77 -6.55
C SER A 45 8.60 0.27 -6.16
N VAL A 46 8.44 -0.29 -4.96
CA VAL A 46 7.13 -0.70 -4.43
C VAL A 46 6.19 0.51 -4.33
N VAL A 47 6.65 1.61 -3.74
CA VAL A 47 5.84 2.83 -3.57
C VAL A 47 5.43 3.42 -4.92
N GLU A 48 6.35 3.55 -5.86
CA GLU A 48 6.08 4.09 -7.20
C GLU A 48 5.10 3.23 -7.99
N GLN A 49 5.25 1.90 -7.94
CA GLN A 49 4.31 0.98 -8.60
C GLN A 49 2.90 1.12 -8.03
N ILE A 50 2.75 1.17 -6.71
CA ILE A 50 1.45 1.33 -6.06
C ILE A 50 0.83 2.68 -6.43
N LEU A 51 1.58 3.78 -6.30
CA LEU A 51 1.06 5.12 -6.66
C LEU A 51 0.67 5.20 -8.14
N SER A 52 1.47 4.60 -9.03
CA SER A 52 1.14 4.55 -10.46
C SER A 52 -0.15 3.78 -10.74
N GLN A 53 -0.40 2.66 -10.07
CA GLN A 53 -1.63 1.90 -10.25
C GLN A 53 -2.84 2.60 -9.62
N LEU A 54 -2.70 3.17 -8.41
CA LEU A 54 -3.77 3.92 -7.75
C LEU A 54 -4.22 5.14 -8.55
N THR A 55 -3.27 5.86 -9.16
CA THR A 55 -3.59 7.02 -10.01
C THR A 55 -4.27 6.62 -11.32
N LYS A 56 -3.97 5.43 -11.87
CA LYS A 56 -4.65 4.88 -13.05
C LYS A 56 -6.10 4.51 -12.81
N LEU A 57 -6.52 4.30 -11.55
CA LEU A 57 -7.93 4.08 -11.22
C LEU A 57 -8.80 5.31 -11.52
N GLY A 58 -8.20 6.49 -11.69
CA GLY A 58 -8.92 7.71 -12.07
C GLY A 58 -9.88 8.24 -11.00
N LYS A 59 -9.82 7.70 -9.77
CA LYS A 59 -10.68 8.10 -8.65
C LYS A 59 -10.21 9.42 -8.03
N PRO A 60 -11.12 10.27 -7.52
CA PRO A 60 -10.80 11.62 -7.02
C PRO A 60 -10.18 11.60 -5.62
N PHE A 61 -8.98 11.05 -5.50
CA PHE A 61 -8.24 10.94 -4.24
C PHE A 61 -6.86 11.57 -4.32
N LYS A 62 -6.40 12.12 -3.19
CA LYS A 62 -4.97 12.28 -2.90
C LYS A 62 -4.47 10.99 -2.25
N TYR A 63 -3.42 10.41 -2.81
CA TYR A 63 -2.84 9.17 -2.30
C TYR A 63 -1.55 9.41 -1.54
N VAL A 64 -1.40 8.74 -0.40
CA VAL A 64 -0.15 8.63 0.36
C VAL A 64 0.17 7.16 0.53
N VAL A 65 1.41 6.75 0.21
CA VAL A 65 1.86 5.36 0.38
C VAL A 65 3.14 5.36 1.21
N THR A 66 3.15 4.52 2.24
CA THR A 66 4.33 4.28 3.09
C THR A 66 4.72 2.82 2.98
N CYS A 67 6.03 2.54 2.92
CA CYS A 67 6.56 1.20 2.80
C CYS A 67 7.75 1.03 3.76
N VAL A 68 7.73 -0.05 4.53
CA VAL A 68 8.78 -0.42 5.49
C VAL A 68 9.25 -1.83 5.17
N ILE A 69 10.52 -1.99 4.82
CA ILE A 69 11.18 -3.28 4.65
C ILE A 69 12.17 -3.49 5.80
N MET A 70 12.04 -4.61 6.50
CA MET A 70 12.85 -4.94 7.67
C MET A 70 13.44 -6.35 7.56
N GLN A 71 14.72 -6.50 7.90
CA GLN A 71 15.37 -7.81 7.96
C GLN A 71 14.77 -8.68 9.09
N LYS A 72 14.54 -9.96 8.81
CA LYS A 72 14.21 -10.96 9.83
C LYS A 72 15.46 -11.43 10.54
N ASN A 73 15.71 -10.86 11.72
CA ASN A 73 16.83 -11.21 12.59
C ASN A 73 16.41 -11.38 14.06
N GLY A 74 15.11 -11.52 14.33
CA GLY A 74 14.57 -11.64 15.68
C GLY A 74 14.19 -10.31 16.34
N ALA A 75 14.47 -9.16 15.71
CA ALA A 75 13.97 -7.87 16.18
C ALA A 75 12.46 -7.71 15.91
N GLY A 76 11.76 -7.05 16.83
CA GLY A 76 10.35 -6.70 16.70
C GLY A 76 10.13 -5.36 15.99
N LEU A 77 8.94 -5.18 15.41
CA LEU A 77 8.49 -3.94 14.77
C LEU A 77 7.06 -3.63 15.18
N HIS A 78 6.82 -2.42 15.69
CA HIS A 78 5.49 -1.88 15.94
C HIS A 78 5.26 -0.66 15.07
N THR A 79 4.18 -0.68 14.29
CA THR A 79 3.75 0.43 13.43
C THR A 79 2.30 0.73 13.74
N ALA A 80 2.00 2.02 13.93
CA ALA A 80 0.65 2.53 14.14
C ALA A 80 0.47 3.81 13.32
N SER A 81 -0.75 4.06 12.86
CA SER A 81 -1.15 5.28 12.15
C SER A 81 -2.35 5.90 12.85
N SER A 82 -2.36 7.22 12.95
CA SER A 82 -3.50 8.00 13.45
C SER A 82 -3.84 9.05 12.40
N CYS A 83 -5.11 9.14 12.03
CA CYS A 83 -5.61 10.03 10.98
C CYS A 83 -6.72 10.92 11.55
N PHE A 84 -6.77 12.18 11.13
CA PHE A 84 -7.88 13.08 11.40
C PHE A 84 -8.45 13.51 10.06
N TRP A 85 -9.59 12.93 9.69
CA TRP A 85 -10.10 12.90 8.31
C TRP A 85 -11.60 12.52 8.29
N ASP A 86 -12.21 12.44 7.11
CA ASP A 86 -13.61 12.05 6.95
C ASP A 86 -13.76 10.52 6.89
N ASN A 87 -14.34 9.92 7.93
CA ASN A 87 -14.53 8.46 8.01
C ASN A 87 -15.50 7.87 6.97
N SER A 88 -16.27 8.71 6.26
CA SER A 88 -17.19 8.27 5.22
C SER A 88 -16.57 8.29 3.81
N ALA A 89 -15.59 9.17 3.58
CA ALA A 89 -15.01 9.41 2.27
C ALA A 89 -13.54 8.95 2.16
N ASP A 90 -12.80 8.99 3.27
CA ASP A 90 -11.38 8.66 3.30
C ASP A 90 -11.14 7.20 3.73
N GLY A 91 -10.00 6.65 3.31
CA GLY A 91 -9.70 5.23 3.54
C GLY A 91 -8.23 4.93 3.71
N THR A 92 -7.93 3.84 4.43
CA THR A 92 -6.59 3.26 4.52
C THR A 92 -6.63 1.77 4.21
N CYS A 93 -5.56 1.28 3.59
CA CYS A 93 -5.29 -0.14 3.41
C CYS A 93 -3.87 -0.43 3.87
N THR A 94 -3.71 -1.35 4.83
CA THR A 94 -2.40 -1.81 5.29
C THR A 94 -2.21 -3.29 4.96
N VAL A 95 -1.16 -3.60 4.20
CA VAL A 95 -0.78 -4.96 3.83
C VAL A 95 0.53 -5.31 4.51
N ARG A 96 0.56 -6.49 5.12
CA ARG A 96 1.78 -7.09 5.68
C ARG A 96 2.15 -8.29 4.82
N TRP A 97 3.38 -8.27 4.31
CA TRP A 97 3.97 -9.35 3.53
C TRP A 97 5.26 -9.79 4.19
N GLU A 98 5.61 -11.06 4.02
CA GLU A 98 6.85 -11.59 4.55
C GLU A 98 7.38 -12.72 3.69
N ASN A 99 8.70 -12.90 3.71
CA ASN A 99 9.34 -14.11 3.24
C ASN A 99 10.29 -14.67 4.31
N LYS A 100 11.18 -15.60 3.93
CA LYS A 100 12.12 -16.22 4.88
C LYS A 100 13.10 -15.22 5.54
N THR A 101 13.38 -14.09 4.92
CA THR A 101 14.50 -13.20 5.28
C THR A 101 14.11 -11.77 5.62
N MET A 102 12.88 -11.35 5.33
CA MET A 102 12.41 -9.99 5.61
C MET A 102 10.90 -9.89 5.78
N TYR A 103 10.48 -8.80 6.41
CA TYR A 103 9.12 -8.28 6.45
C TYR A 103 9.01 -7.08 5.50
N CYS A 104 7.82 -6.91 4.90
CA CYS A 104 7.43 -5.72 4.17
C CYS A 104 6.05 -5.28 4.66
N ILE A 105 5.93 -4.05 5.16
CA ILE A 105 4.66 -3.46 5.59
C ILE A 105 4.40 -2.25 4.72
N VAL A 106 3.25 -2.23 4.06
CA VAL A 106 2.83 -1.11 3.23
C VAL A 106 1.49 -0.59 3.72
N SER A 107 1.39 0.72 3.91
CA SER A 107 0.13 1.41 4.21
C SER A 107 -0.15 2.45 3.15
N ALA A 108 -1.28 2.32 2.47
CA ALA A 108 -1.83 3.29 1.54
C ALA A 108 -2.98 4.05 2.21
N PHE A 109 -3.08 5.34 1.93
CA PHE A 109 -4.13 6.24 2.39
C PHE A 109 -4.70 6.95 1.17
N GLY A 110 -6.02 6.93 1.02
CA GLY A 110 -6.75 7.72 0.02
C GLY A 110 -7.58 8.77 0.75
N LEU A 111 -7.36 10.03 0.40
CA LEU A 111 -8.11 11.18 0.93
C LEU A 111 -8.95 11.78 -0.20
N ALA A 112 -10.27 11.76 -0.08
CA ALA A 112 -11.19 12.22 -1.10
C ALA A 112 -11.03 13.72 -1.38
N ILE A 113 -11.34 14.15 -2.61
CA ILE A 113 -11.23 15.54 -3.09
C ILE A 113 -12.62 16.11 -3.38
#